data_AF-A0A3G6PG59-F1
#
_entry.id   AF-A0A3G6PG59-F1
#
_cell.length_a   1.000
_cell.length_b   1.000
_cell.length_c   1.000
_cell.angle_alpha   90.00
_cell.angle_beta   90.00
_cell.angle_gamma   90.00
#
_symmetry.space_group_name_H-M   'P 1'
#
loop_
_entity.id
_entity.type
_entity.pdbx_description
1 polymer ?
#
loop_
_entity_poly.entity_id
_entity_poly.type
_entity_poly.pdbx_seq_one_letter_code
_entity_poly.pdbx_strand_id
1 'polypeptide(L)'
;MKKIILFSVFAGLANAQAPAGYYNSANGLSGAPLKTALSSIISNGHMDKGYGGLWTGYKTTDIDKDYENDGSILDIYSEKPTGTDPYKYTPGSNQCGTYSTEGNCYNREHIVPQSLFNQSAPMVSDIHFIRATDGKVNGMRSNYPFGKVGSATFTSQNGSKLGNSASSGYSGTVFEPIDEFKGDVARMIFYFVTRYQSKLSSFSSGNMLGSSAFPGLQTWELNVLLAWHNQDPVSQAEIKRNNASYSYQGNRNPFIDNPSYVNLIWGSQQPTGDTQAPTTATGLNVSGKTANSISLAWNASTDNVAVTGYDVYMNGSLKTTANSTSATISGLSASTSYSFYVVAKDAAGNASSNSATVSGTTNSGGTTIPTTDCVNENFESIPAASSTYTSKTWSNNGVSWTATDSRTDQTINNKAITVRNGSLTSSSASNGGIGSLTVTTQMKFSGSNGTFDVKVNGTSVGSIPYSTTATTTTINNINITGNVTVSLVNSSASNRVAIDDLKWTCYSGAAGRQAQSIAPSYKISPNPVTNQEIFVSGDVQNIKKAEIYTLQGKVLQTINSPFKNGNSIKTRNLGQGVYILKLDGSTIQFLVK
;
A
#
# COMPACT_ATOMS: atom_id res chain seq x y z
N MET A 1 66.01 -0.43 -19.89
CA MET A 1 64.77 -0.16 -19.12
C MET A 1 64.04 0.99 -19.78
N LYS A 2 63.02 0.71 -20.60
CA LYS A 2 62.19 1.74 -21.24
C LYS A 2 61.09 2.14 -20.26
N LYS A 3 61.12 3.40 -19.78
CA LYS A 3 60.07 3.97 -18.93
C LYS A 3 58.89 4.37 -19.83
N ILE A 4 57.76 3.68 -19.67
CA ILE A 4 56.48 4.08 -20.24
C ILE A 4 55.89 5.14 -19.29
N ILE A 5 55.77 6.38 -19.76
CA ILE A 5 55.08 7.46 -19.07
C ILE A 5 53.60 7.33 -19.45
N LEU A 6 52.76 6.93 -18.50
CA LEU A 6 51.31 6.85 -18.66
C LEU A 6 50.72 8.26 -18.41
N PHE A 7 50.25 8.92 -19.47
CA PHE A 7 49.48 10.16 -19.36
C PHE A 7 48.03 9.80 -18.98
N SER A 8 47.69 9.95 -17.71
CA SER A 8 46.30 9.86 -17.24
C SER A 8 45.61 11.20 -17.51
N VAL A 9 44.84 11.29 -18.59
CA VAL A 9 43.91 12.40 -18.82
C VAL A 9 42.73 12.22 -17.88
N PHE A 10 42.75 12.92 -16.74
CA PHE A 10 41.55 13.12 -15.92
C PHE A 10 40.63 14.09 -16.67
N ALA A 11 39.61 13.58 -17.33
CA ALA A 11 38.47 14.39 -17.74
C ALA A 11 37.69 14.76 -16.47
N GLY A 12 37.94 15.95 -15.93
CA GLY A 12 37.16 16.51 -14.83
C GLY A 12 35.73 16.74 -15.31
N LEU A 13 34.77 15.98 -14.76
CA LEU A 13 33.36 16.32 -14.85
C LEU A 13 33.18 17.67 -14.13
N ALA A 14 33.01 18.74 -14.90
CA ALA A 14 32.70 20.06 -14.38
C ALA A 14 31.26 20.04 -13.83
N ASN A 15 31.10 19.61 -12.58
CA ASN A 15 29.90 19.92 -11.81
C ASN A 15 29.94 21.42 -11.57
N ALA A 16 29.05 22.18 -12.20
CA ALA A 16 28.91 23.59 -11.88
C ALA A 16 28.44 23.70 -10.42
N GLN A 17 29.36 24.01 -9.51
CA GLN A 17 29.07 24.29 -8.11
C GLN A 17 28.75 25.78 -7.94
N ALA A 18 28.36 26.21 -6.74
CA ALA A 18 28.07 27.61 -6.47
C ALA A 18 29.30 28.45 -6.80
N PRO A 19 29.12 29.67 -7.33
CA PRO A 19 30.24 30.59 -7.45
C PRO A 19 31.01 30.63 -6.13
N ALA A 20 32.33 30.67 -6.19
CA ALA A 20 33.14 30.70 -4.98
C ALA A 20 32.69 31.87 -4.10
N GLY A 21 32.42 31.58 -2.82
CA GLY A 21 31.95 32.57 -1.85
C GLY A 21 30.46 32.92 -1.89
N TYR A 22 29.65 32.30 -2.76
CA TYR A 22 28.22 32.59 -2.89
C TYR A 22 27.44 32.46 -1.57
N TYR A 23 27.85 31.54 -0.69
CA TYR A 23 27.23 31.29 0.63
C TYR A 23 28.00 31.85 1.82
N ASN A 24 29.01 32.72 1.62
CA ASN A 24 29.88 33.17 2.72
C ASN A 24 29.12 33.81 3.90
N SER A 25 28.06 34.58 3.64
CA SER A 25 27.26 35.20 4.70
C SER A 25 26.37 34.23 5.47
N ALA A 26 26.27 32.96 5.06
CA ALA A 26 25.55 31.90 5.76
C ALA A 26 26.47 31.09 6.71
N ASN A 27 27.79 31.26 6.63
CA ASN A 27 28.75 30.46 7.38
C ASN A 27 28.56 30.61 8.90
N GLY A 28 28.47 29.49 9.60
CA GLY A 28 28.34 29.44 11.07
C GLY A 28 26.97 29.82 11.63
N LEU A 29 25.99 30.13 10.77
CA LEU A 29 24.63 30.46 11.20
C LEU A 29 23.76 29.20 11.29
N SER A 30 22.71 29.25 12.12
CA SER A 30 21.63 28.27 12.21
C SER A 30 20.29 28.96 12.47
N GLY A 31 19.18 28.22 12.46
CA GLY A 31 17.84 28.71 12.78
C GLY A 31 17.38 29.90 11.92
N ALA A 32 16.63 30.82 12.52
CA ALA A 32 16.12 32.02 11.86
C ALA A 32 17.23 32.94 11.27
N PRO A 33 18.39 33.15 11.93
CA PRO A 33 19.52 33.87 11.34
C PRO A 33 20.01 33.26 10.01
N LEU A 34 20.19 31.94 9.95
CA LEU A 34 20.61 31.27 8.71
C LEU A 34 19.57 31.44 7.60
N LYS A 35 18.28 31.21 7.92
CA LYS A 35 17.18 31.44 6.97
C LYS A 35 17.20 32.86 6.41
N THR A 36 17.48 33.85 7.27
CA THR A 36 17.55 35.25 6.86
C THR A 36 18.74 35.57 5.97
N ALA A 37 19.93 35.04 6.30
CA ALA A 37 21.10 35.20 5.46
C ALA A 37 20.89 34.57 4.07
N LEU A 38 20.31 33.37 4.01
CA LEU A 38 19.98 32.71 2.75
C LEU A 38 18.94 33.48 1.94
N SER A 39 17.91 34.05 2.60
CA SER A 39 16.92 34.92 1.96
C SER A 39 17.57 36.11 1.23
N SER A 40 18.54 36.77 1.87
CA SER A 40 19.30 37.85 1.25
C SER A 40 20.15 37.36 0.08
N ILE A 41 20.87 36.23 0.24
CA ILE A 41 21.70 35.64 -0.83
C ILE A 41 20.87 35.33 -2.07
N ILE A 42 19.75 34.64 -1.92
CA ILE A 42 18.94 34.15 -3.07
C ILE A 42 18.03 35.22 -3.66
N SER A 43 17.78 36.31 -2.93
CA SER A 43 17.12 37.49 -3.48
C SER A 43 18.08 38.34 -4.29
N ASN A 44 19.37 38.37 -3.90
CA ASN A 44 20.40 39.07 -4.64
C ASN A 44 20.71 38.35 -5.96
N GLY A 45 20.80 39.11 -7.05
CA GLY A 45 21.10 38.57 -8.39
C GLY A 45 19.94 37.89 -9.11
N HIS A 46 18.77 37.72 -8.48
CA HIS A 46 17.61 37.20 -9.20
C HIS A 46 17.11 38.16 -10.29
N MET A 47 16.92 37.61 -11.48
CA MET A 47 16.32 38.29 -12.63
C MET A 47 14.93 37.70 -12.90
N ASP A 48 13.88 38.50 -12.68
CA ASP A 48 12.53 38.13 -13.11
C ASP A 48 12.45 38.12 -14.63
N LYS A 49 12.19 36.95 -15.22
CA LYS A 49 12.04 36.78 -16.67
C LYS A 49 10.59 36.85 -17.13
N GLY A 50 9.67 37.16 -16.23
CA GLY A 50 8.24 37.21 -16.47
C GLY A 50 7.60 35.84 -16.66
N TYR A 51 6.28 35.79 -16.55
CA TYR A 51 5.52 34.54 -16.60
C TYR A 51 5.65 33.78 -17.93
N GLY A 52 5.69 34.52 -19.03
CA GLY A 52 5.95 33.97 -20.37
C GLY A 52 7.35 33.36 -20.50
N GLY A 53 8.34 33.93 -19.81
CA GLY A 53 9.74 33.47 -19.85
C GLY A 53 9.92 32.04 -19.36
N LEU A 54 9.08 31.55 -18.45
CA LEU A 54 9.13 30.16 -17.95
C LEU A 54 9.19 29.13 -19.08
N TRP A 55 8.48 29.35 -20.20
CA TRP A 55 8.54 28.47 -21.37
C TRP A 55 9.94 28.36 -21.99
N THR A 56 10.71 29.45 -21.94
CA THR A 56 12.12 29.46 -22.36
C THR A 56 13.00 28.75 -21.34
N GLY A 57 12.75 28.96 -20.04
CA GLY A 57 13.48 28.30 -18.95
C GLY A 57 13.42 26.78 -19.04
N TYR A 58 12.22 26.21 -19.21
CA TYR A 58 12.00 24.75 -19.23
C TYR A 58 12.77 24.01 -20.32
N LYS A 59 13.16 24.68 -21.41
CA LYS A 59 14.03 24.09 -22.45
C LYS A 59 15.42 23.71 -21.93
N THR A 60 15.75 24.13 -20.71
CA THR A 60 17.03 23.83 -20.06
C THR A 60 16.87 23.28 -18.64
N THR A 61 15.89 23.76 -17.87
CA THR A 61 15.75 23.43 -16.44
C THR A 61 15.00 22.13 -16.18
N ASP A 62 14.07 21.77 -17.06
CA ASP A 62 13.12 20.67 -16.84
C ASP A 62 13.26 19.66 -17.98
N ILE A 63 14.49 19.36 -18.41
CA ILE A 63 14.78 18.35 -19.44
C ILE A 63 15.19 17.06 -18.76
N ASP A 64 14.58 15.94 -19.13
CA ASP A 64 15.01 14.64 -18.65
C ASP A 64 16.37 14.25 -19.27
N LYS A 65 17.35 14.13 -18.38
CA LYS A 65 18.75 13.78 -18.67
C LYS A 65 19.28 12.72 -17.72
N ASP A 66 18.40 12.14 -16.89
CA ASP A 66 18.80 11.37 -15.72
C ASP A 66 18.03 10.05 -15.60
N TYR A 67 16.79 9.99 -16.11
CA TYR A 67 16.01 8.75 -16.17
C TYR A 67 16.16 8.10 -17.55
N GLU A 68 15.18 8.22 -18.45
CA GLU A 68 15.28 7.73 -19.82
C GLU A 68 16.30 8.53 -20.66
N ASN A 69 16.61 9.76 -20.25
CA ASN A 69 17.56 10.66 -20.91
C ASN A 69 17.22 10.83 -22.40
N ASP A 70 15.94 10.99 -22.69
CA ASP A 70 15.41 11.05 -24.06
C ASP A 70 15.20 12.50 -24.56
N GLY A 71 15.53 13.50 -23.72
CA GLY A 71 15.42 14.92 -24.03
C GLY A 71 14.00 15.49 -23.95
N SER A 72 13.05 14.71 -23.43
CA SER A 72 11.71 15.20 -23.11
C SER A 72 11.70 16.08 -21.86
N ILE A 73 10.54 16.62 -21.50
CA ILE A 73 10.35 17.34 -20.24
C ILE A 73 10.41 16.36 -19.07
N LEU A 74 11.26 16.63 -18.07
CA LEU A 74 11.26 15.93 -16.79
C LEU A 74 10.07 16.38 -15.94
N ASP A 75 8.93 15.76 -16.21
CA ASP A 75 7.66 15.99 -15.55
C ASP A 75 7.50 15.04 -14.36
N ILE A 76 7.59 15.60 -13.15
CA ILE A 76 7.47 14.87 -11.88
C ILE A 76 6.12 14.15 -11.69
N TYR A 77 5.12 14.42 -12.54
CA TYR A 77 3.79 13.80 -12.51
C TYR A 77 3.58 12.69 -13.54
N SER A 78 4.53 12.49 -14.48
CA SER A 78 4.53 11.36 -15.41
C SER A 78 5.74 10.46 -15.24
N GLU A 79 6.85 11.01 -14.76
CA GLU A 79 8.13 10.32 -14.59
C GLU A 79 8.00 9.02 -13.78
N LYS A 80 8.53 7.93 -14.34
CA LYS A 80 8.64 6.60 -13.73
C LYS A 80 10.12 6.21 -13.60
N PRO A 81 10.71 6.36 -12.40
CA PRO A 81 12.17 6.21 -12.19
C PRO A 81 12.75 4.86 -12.61
N THR A 82 11.92 3.81 -12.60
CA THR A 82 12.26 2.47 -13.06
C THR A 82 11.23 1.99 -14.08
N GLY A 83 11.18 2.66 -15.23
CA GLY A 83 10.22 2.30 -16.26
C GLY A 83 10.37 3.11 -17.52
N THR A 84 9.29 3.08 -18.33
CA THR A 84 9.07 4.04 -19.38
C THR A 84 7.92 4.92 -18.94
N ASP A 85 8.10 6.22 -19.11
CA ASP A 85 7.04 7.18 -18.89
C ASP A 85 5.75 6.86 -19.64
N PRO A 86 4.58 7.09 -19.00
CA PRO A 86 3.28 6.87 -19.62
C PRO A 86 3.06 7.78 -20.84
N TYR A 87 3.68 8.95 -20.84
CA TYR A 87 3.66 9.94 -21.92
C TYR A 87 4.83 10.89 -21.71
N LYS A 88 5.25 11.54 -22.79
CA LYS A 88 6.39 12.47 -22.78
C LYS A 88 6.09 13.72 -23.57
N TYR A 89 6.76 14.80 -23.21
CA TYR A 89 6.56 16.10 -23.83
C TYR A 89 7.82 16.61 -24.50
N THR A 90 7.67 17.06 -25.74
CA THR A 90 8.75 17.75 -26.45
C THR A 90 8.83 19.20 -25.98
N PRO A 91 9.98 19.65 -25.46
CA PRO A 91 10.15 21.04 -25.01
C PRO A 91 9.84 22.04 -26.12
N GLY A 92 8.86 22.92 -25.90
CA GLY A 92 8.47 23.95 -26.86
C GLY A 92 7.32 23.61 -27.81
N SER A 93 6.88 22.35 -27.87
CA SER A 93 5.78 21.93 -28.76
C SER A 93 4.50 21.56 -28.01
N ASN A 94 4.60 20.92 -26.85
CA ASN A 94 3.44 20.41 -26.10
C ASN A 94 2.98 21.37 -24.98
N GLN A 95 3.03 22.69 -25.20
CA GLN A 95 2.70 23.72 -24.21
C GLN A 95 1.22 24.10 -24.26
N CYS A 96 0.51 24.11 -23.13
CA CYS A 96 -0.91 24.48 -23.12
C CYS A 96 -1.41 25.08 -21.79
N GLY A 97 -2.65 25.58 -21.81
CA GLY A 97 -3.45 25.90 -20.61
C GLY A 97 -4.80 25.18 -20.58
N THR A 98 -5.05 24.25 -21.50
CA THR A 98 -6.32 23.49 -21.58
C THR A 98 -6.01 22.01 -21.79
N TYR A 99 -6.55 21.19 -20.92
CA TYR A 99 -6.26 19.75 -20.83
C TYR A 99 -7.50 19.04 -20.26
N SER A 100 -7.78 17.82 -20.73
CA SER A 100 -8.88 17.00 -20.24
C SER A 100 -8.41 15.66 -19.68
N THR A 101 -7.28 15.18 -20.19
CA THR A 101 -6.65 13.90 -19.85
C THR A 101 -5.14 14.07 -19.67
N GLU A 102 -4.54 13.18 -18.91
CA GLU A 102 -3.08 13.09 -18.78
C GLU A 102 -2.45 12.82 -20.16
N GLY A 103 -1.26 13.38 -20.40
CA GLY A 103 -0.56 13.26 -21.68
C GLY A 103 -0.97 14.25 -22.76
N ASN A 104 -1.92 15.17 -22.50
CA ASN A 104 -2.33 16.16 -23.50
C ASN A 104 -1.22 17.17 -23.78
N CYS A 105 -0.64 17.72 -22.73
CA CYS A 105 0.33 18.81 -22.78
C CYS A 105 0.84 19.12 -21.37
N TYR A 106 1.99 19.75 -21.30
CA TYR A 106 2.54 20.24 -20.04
C TYR A 106 2.17 21.71 -19.80
N ASN A 107 2.01 22.06 -18.53
CA ASN A 107 1.71 23.39 -18.02
C ASN A 107 2.71 23.78 -16.91
N ARG A 108 2.58 24.99 -16.40
CA ARG A 108 3.37 25.51 -15.27
C ARG A 108 2.74 25.10 -13.96
N GLU A 109 3.40 24.20 -13.24
CA GLU A 109 3.05 23.83 -11.88
C GLU A 109 3.71 24.78 -10.91
N HIS A 110 2.92 25.62 -10.24
CA HIS A 110 3.41 26.38 -9.09
C HIS A 110 3.36 25.50 -7.85
N ILE A 111 4.50 24.93 -7.46
CA ILE A 111 4.59 24.04 -6.29
C ILE A 111 4.05 24.73 -5.03
N VAL A 112 4.32 26.03 -4.84
CA VAL A 112 3.52 26.88 -3.96
C VAL A 112 2.44 27.58 -4.78
N PRO A 113 1.13 27.29 -4.59
CA PRO A 113 0.09 27.74 -5.52
C PRO A 113 0.04 29.26 -5.68
N GLN A 114 -0.03 29.74 -6.91
CA GLN A 114 -0.04 31.18 -7.23
C GLN A 114 -1.23 31.96 -6.64
N SER A 115 -2.33 31.27 -6.31
CA SER A 115 -3.46 31.85 -5.58
C SER A 115 -3.11 32.32 -4.17
N LEU A 116 -2.05 31.78 -3.54
CA LEU A 116 -1.67 32.14 -2.17
C LEU A 116 -1.02 33.52 -2.08
N PHE A 117 -0.47 34.01 -3.18
CA PHE A 117 0.24 35.29 -3.25
C PHE A 117 -0.31 36.22 -4.35
N ASN A 118 -1.58 36.03 -4.73
CA ASN A 118 -2.28 36.85 -5.72
C ASN A 118 -1.56 36.96 -7.06
N GLN A 119 -0.85 35.91 -7.49
CA GLN A 119 -0.09 35.89 -8.75
C GLN A 119 0.94 37.04 -8.86
N SER A 120 1.38 37.58 -7.72
CA SER A 120 2.26 38.74 -7.69
C SER A 120 3.68 38.41 -8.15
N ALA A 121 4.28 39.33 -8.90
CA ALA A 121 5.69 39.27 -9.24
C ALA A 121 6.58 39.56 -8.00
N PRO A 122 7.80 38.98 -7.93
CA PRO A 122 8.39 38.06 -8.90
C PRO A 122 8.03 36.58 -8.65
N MET A 123 7.18 36.28 -7.65
CA MET A 123 6.87 34.88 -7.26
C MET A 123 6.24 34.09 -8.41
N VAL A 124 5.34 34.70 -9.17
CA VAL A 124 4.59 34.02 -10.24
C VAL A 124 5.47 33.44 -11.36
N SER A 125 6.72 33.89 -11.49
CA SER A 125 7.65 33.60 -12.59
C SER A 125 9.00 33.04 -12.16
N ASP A 126 9.16 32.68 -10.88
CA ASP A 126 10.40 32.14 -10.34
C ASP A 126 10.57 30.64 -10.66
N ILE A 127 11.53 30.31 -11.51
CA ILE A 127 11.70 28.94 -12.03
C ILE A 127 12.10 27.94 -10.92
N HIS A 128 12.62 28.39 -9.77
CA HIS A 128 13.10 27.46 -8.73
C HIS A 128 11.99 26.64 -8.10
N PHE A 129 10.75 27.14 -8.05
CA PHE A 129 9.61 26.40 -7.50
C PHE A 129 8.49 26.16 -8.52
N ILE A 130 8.70 26.52 -9.78
CA ILE A 130 7.72 26.30 -10.84
C ILE A 130 8.27 25.25 -11.81
N ARG A 131 7.58 24.12 -11.93
CA ARG A 131 7.96 22.99 -12.80
C ARG A 131 7.13 22.95 -14.08
N ALA A 132 7.69 22.38 -15.14
CA ALA A 132 6.92 21.94 -16.29
C ALA A 132 6.34 20.56 -15.98
N THR A 133 5.01 20.44 -15.88
CA THR A 133 4.35 19.16 -15.55
C THR A 133 3.09 18.93 -16.34
N ASP A 134 2.59 17.68 -16.35
CA ASP A 134 1.32 17.32 -16.95
C ASP A 134 0.19 18.27 -16.52
N GLY A 135 -0.49 18.86 -17.51
CA GLY A 135 -1.56 19.81 -17.25
C GLY A 135 -2.72 19.21 -16.46
N LYS A 136 -3.11 17.97 -16.75
CA LYS A 136 -4.22 17.31 -16.05
C LYS A 136 -3.87 17.03 -14.60
N VAL A 137 -2.68 16.48 -14.29
CA VAL A 137 -2.26 16.22 -12.91
C VAL A 137 -2.10 17.52 -12.13
N ASN A 138 -1.50 18.56 -12.71
CA ASN A 138 -1.46 19.92 -12.17
C ASN A 138 -2.87 20.45 -11.85
N GLY A 139 -3.80 20.33 -12.80
CA GLY A 139 -5.20 20.73 -12.60
C GLY A 139 -5.93 19.94 -11.49
N MET A 140 -5.60 18.65 -11.32
CA MET A 140 -6.11 17.85 -10.21
C MET A 140 -5.51 18.28 -8.87
N ARG A 141 -4.21 18.59 -8.83
CA ARG A 141 -3.51 19.10 -7.66
C ARG A 141 -4.09 20.44 -7.18
N SER A 142 -4.54 21.30 -8.10
CA SER A 142 -5.21 22.57 -7.77
C SER A 142 -4.35 23.44 -6.84
N ASN A 143 -4.91 23.96 -5.74
CA ASN A 143 -4.18 24.69 -4.70
C ASN A 143 -4.01 23.87 -3.40
N TYR A 144 -4.14 22.55 -3.47
CA TYR A 144 -3.99 21.69 -2.29
C TYR A 144 -2.52 21.63 -1.84
N PRO A 145 -2.26 21.65 -0.52
CA PRO A 145 -0.92 21.47 0.02
C PRO A 145 -0.38 20.06 -0.27
N PHE A 146 0.93 19.89 -0.15
CA PHE A 146 1.55 18.58 -0.33
C PHE A 146 1.54 17.81 0.98
N GLY A 147 1.23 16.52 0.93
CA GLY A 147 1.08 15.72 2.14
C GLY A 147 0.92 14.24 1.85
N LYS A 148 0.98 13.41 2.88
CA LYS A 148 0.75 11.97 2.74
C LYS A 148 -0.73 11.73 2.52
N VAL A 149 -1.10 11.05 1.43
CA VAL A 149 -2.49 10.68 1.15
C VAL A 149 -2.81 9.38 1.88
N GLY A 150 -3.81 9.43 2.77
CA GLY A 150 -4.36 8.23 3.43
C GLY A 150 -5.34 7.47 2.55
N SER A 151 -6.25 8.20 1.91
CA SER A 151 -7.24 7.64 0.98
C SER A 151 -7.29 8.49 -0.28
N ALA A 152 -6.93 7.90 -1.41
CA ALA A 152 -6.82 8.60 -2.69
C ALA A 152 -8.19 8.75 -3.37
N THR A 153 -8.49 9.97 -3.80
CA THR A 153 -9.62 10.30 -4.68
C THR A 153 -9.20 10.41 -6.14
N PHE A 154 -7.90 10.59 -6.39
CA PHE A 154 -7.29 10.51 -7.71
C PHE A 154 -5.87 9.93 -7.61
N THR A 155 -5.46 9.19 -8.64
CA THR A 155 -4.09 8.69 -8.79
C THR A 155 -3.69 8.86 -10.25
N SER A 156 -2.59 9.58 -10.47
CA SER A 156 -2.00 9.80 -11.78
C SER A 156 -1.34 8.53 -12.32
N GLN A 157 -0.98 8.52 -13.61
CA GLN A 157 -0.38 7.36 -14.26
C GLN A 157 1.02 7.01 -13.73
N ASN A 158 1.73 7.96 -13.10
CA ASN A 158 3.00 7.68 -12.43
C ASN A 158 2.84 7.22 -10.97
N GLY A 159 1.64 7.38 -10.39
CA GLY A 159 1.33 6.95 -9.03
C GLY A 159 1.22 8.09 -8.02
N SER A 160 1.41 9.35 -8.41
CA SER A 160 1.10 10.51 -7.57
C SER A 160 -0.40 10.56 -7.24
N LYS A 161 -0.76 10.95 -6.01
CA LYS A 161 -2.11 10.83 -5.46
C LYS A 161 -2.67 12.18 -5.04
N LEU A 162 -3.98 12.34 -5.17
CA LEU A 162 -4.74 13.37 -4.48
C LEU A 162 -5.71 12.67 -3.55
N GLY A 163 -5.91 13.17 -2.33
CA GLY A 163 -6.88 12.58 -1.42
C GLY A 163 -6.89 13.16 -0.02
N ASN A 164 -7.55 12.46 0.89
CA ASN A 164 -7.59 12.87 2.29
C ASN A 164 -6.22 12.69 2.93
N SER A 165 -5.77 13.71 3.67
CA SER A 165 -4.51 13.70 4.40
C SER A 165 -4.46 12.58 5.45
N ALA A 166 -3.33 11.89 5.50
CA ALA A 166 -2.86 11.09 6.62
C ALA A 166 -1.68 11.75 7.34
N SER A 167 -1.31 12.98 6.98
CA SER A 167 -0.29 13.76 7.67
C SER A 167 -0.79 14.17 9.06
N SER A 168 0.01 13.91 10.10
CA SER A 168 -0.32 14.34 11.47
C SER A 168 -0.48 15.87 11.52
N GLY A 169 -1.56 16.34 12.16
CA GLY A 169 -1.85 17.77 12.29
C GLY A 169 -2.64 18.39 11.14
N TYR A 170 -3.01 17.64 10.10
CA TYR A 170 -3.89 18.13 9.02
C TYR A 170 -4.79 17.03 8.46
N SER A 171 -6.09 17.32 8.39
CA SER A 171 -7.13 16.37 7.92
C SER A 171 -7.79 16.79 6.60
N GLY A 172 -7.29 17.83 5.94
CA GLY A 172 -7.82 18.30 4.65
C GLY A 172 -7.37 17.46 3.46
N THR A 173 -7.61 17.96 2.25
CA THR A 173 -7.14 17.35 1.01
C THR A 173 -5.68 17.72 0.76
N VAL A 174 -4.87 16.73 0.41
CA VAL A 174 -3.45 16.90 0.06
C VAL A 174 -3.14 16.19 -1.25
N PHE A 175 -2.05 16.62 -1.89
CA PHE A 175 -1.43 15.92 -3.00
C PHE A 175 -0.11 15.26 -2.56
N GLU A 176 0.10 14.01 -2.94
CA GLU A 176 1.32 13.23 -2.65
C GLU A 176 2.01 12.88 -3.97
N PRO A 177 3.19 13.44 -4.29
CA PRO A 177 4.00 12.95 -5.41
C PRO A 177 4.55 11.56 -5.07
N ILE A 178 5.04 10.83 -6.09
CA ILE A 178 5.79 9.59 -5.85
C ILE A 178 7.04 9.84 -5.00
N ASP A 179 7.56 8.78 -4.37
CA ASP A 179 8.65 8.89 -3.39
C ASP A 179 9.92 9.57 -3.95
N GLU A 180 10.23 9.37 -5.23
CA GLU A 180 11.38 9.97 -5.94
C GLU A 180 11.38 11.50 -5.98
N PHE A 181 10.23 12.16 -5.84
CA PHE A 181 10.12 13.62 -5.99
C PHE A 181 9.67 14.32 -4.70
N LYS A 182 9.60 13.60 -3.59
CA LYS A 182 9.15 14.15 -2.31
C LYS A 182 10.15 15.18 -1.76
N GLY A 183 11.44 14.88 -1.86
CA GLY A 183 12.55 15.75 -1.49
C GLY A 183 12.64 16.97 -2.41
N ASP A 184 12.46 16.80 -3.73
CA ASP A 184 12.38 17.90 -4.70
C ASP A 184 11.31 18.92 -4.30
N VAL A 185 10.09 18.44 -4.06
CA VAL A 185 8.96 19.28 -3.63
C VAL A 185 9.28 19.99 -2.33
N ALA A 186 9.83 19.28 -1.34
CA ALA A 186 10.22 19.87 -0.06
C ALA A 186 11.25 21.00 -0.25
N ARG A 187 12.32 20.77 -1.02
CA ARG A 187 13.38 21.76 -1.27
C ARG A 187 12.88 22.97 -2.07
N MET A 188 11.91 22.80 -2.96
CA MET A 188 11.24 23.90 -3.66
C MET A 188 10.37 24.76 -2.73
N ILE A 189 9.66 24.15 -1.78
CA ILE A 189 8.86 24.88 -0.79
C ILE A 189 9.75 25.58 0.25
N PHE A 190 10.79 24.92 0.76
CA PHE A 190 11.78 25.53 1.67
C PHE A 190 12.44 26.75 1.03
N TYR A 191 12.78 26.64 -0.26
CA TYR A 191 13.28 27.76 -1.06
C TYR A 191 12.27 28.92 -1.07
N PHE A 192 11.02 28.66 -1.41
CA PHE A 192 9.98 29.68 -1.49
C PHE A 192 9.81 30.45 -0.17
N VAL A 193 9.62 29.73 0.95
CA VAL A 193 9.39 30.37 2.27
C VAL A 193 10.64 31.07 2.81
N THR A 194 11.83 30.70 2.33
CA THR A 194 13.09 31.38 2.66
C THR A 194 13.23 32.65 1.85
N ARG A 195 13.07 32.56 0.52
CA ARG A 195 13.23 33.69 -0.39
C ARG A 195 12.22 34.79 -0.10
N TYR A 196 10.96 34.43 0.07
CA TYR A 196 9.85 35.37 0.21
C TYR A 196 9.45 35.60 1.67
N GLN A 197 10.35 35.34 2.63
CA GLN A 197 10.03 35.39 4.06
C GLN A 197 9.43 36.74 4.52
N SER A 198 9.84 37.86 3.93
CA SER A 198 9.33 39.19 4.28
C SER A 198 7.91 39.46 3.79
N LYS A 199 7.40 38.62 2.89
CA LYS A 199 6.06 38.71 2.29
C LYS A 199 5.08 37.69 2.85
N LEU A 200 5.52 36.72 3.66
CA LEU A 200 4.65 35.63 4.14
C LEU A 200 3.41 36.13 4.91
N SER A 201 3.52 37.24 5.64
CA SER A 201 2.39 37.82 6.37
C SER A 201 1.28 38.38 5.47
N SER A 202 1.56 38.64 4.19
CA SER A 202 0.55 39.08 3.22
C SER A 202 -0.02 37.94 2.36
N PHE A 203 0.48 36.72 2.53
CA PHE A 203 0.01 35.56 1.77
C PHE A 203 -1.14 34.87 2.49
N SER A 204 -2.02 34.24 1.71
CA SER A 204 -2.96 33.27 2.26
C SER A 204 -2.20 32.03 2.70
N SER A 205 -2.59 31.45 3.85
CA SER A 205 -1.91 30.26 4.37
C SER A 205 -2.00 29.07 3.40
N GLY A 206 -3.15 28.88 2.74
CA GLY A 206 -3.41 27.66 1.97
C GLY A 206 -3.32 26.37 2.81
N ASN A 207 -3.37 26.51 4.14
CA ASN A 207 -3.00 25.50 5.13
C ASN A 207 -1.55 25.01 5.07
N MET A 208 -0.66 25.59 4.25
CA MET A 208 0.74 25.19 4.13
C MET A 208 1.70 26.26 4.67
N LEU A 209 1.45 27.53 4.32
CA LEU A 209 2.28 28.67 4.69
C LEU A 209 1.95 29.15 6.10
N GLY A 210 2.98 29.52 6.85
CA GLY A 210 2.84 30.29 8.08
C GLY A 210 2.65 31.78 7.80
N SER A 211 2.18 32.54 8.80
CA SER A 211 1.99 34.00 8.70
C SER A 211 3.19 34.83 9.15
N SER A 212 4.27 34.17 9.60
CA SER A 212 5.50 34.80 10.10
C SER A 212 6.71 34.40 9.25
N ALA A 213 7.79 35.19 9.35
CA ALA A 213 9.05 34.87 8.67
C ALA A 213 9.69 33.56 9.16
N PHE A 214 9.46 33.14 10.41
CA PHE A 214 9.99 31.89 10.95
C PHE A 214 8.92 31.17 11.79
N PRO A 215 8.69 29.86 11.60
CA PRO A 215 9.39 28.97 10.65
C PRO A 215 9.00 29.19 9.19
N GLY A 216 7.92 29.94 8.91
CA GLY A 216 7.43 30.26 7.56
C GLY A 216 6.45 29.23 6.98
N LEU A 217 6.23 28.13 7.69
CA LEU A 217 5.29 27.06 7.34
C LEU A 217 4.38 26.76 8.54
N GLN A 218 3.21 26.17 8.27
CA GLN A 218 2.42 25.53 9.31
C GLN A 218 3.20 24.33 9.89
N THR A 219 3.06 24.05 11.18
CA THR A 219 3.83 22.99 11.87
C THR A 219 3.67 21.63 11.18
N TRP A 220 2.44 21.27 10.80
CA TRP A 220 2.18 19.98 10.16
C TRP A 220 2.90 19.86 8.79
N GLU A 221 2.85 20.92 7.98
CA GLU A 221 3.50 20.96 6.66
C GLU A 221 5.02 20.89 6.83
N LEU A 222 5.56 21.67 7.78
CA LEU A 222 6.99 21.64 8.10
C LEU A 222 7.47 20.22 8.46
N ASN A 223 6.69 19.47 9.25
CA ASN A 223 7.02 18.09 9.61
C ASN A 223 7.04 17.16 8.40
N VAL A 224 6.04 17.26 7.52
CA VAL A 224 5.98 16.48 6.27
C VAL A 224 7.20 16.76 5.41
N LEU A 225 7.51 18.04 5.17
CA LEU A 225 8.58 18.43 4.26
C LEU A 225 9.97 18.10 4.82
N LEU A 226 10.16 18.16 6.15
CA LEU A 226 11.40 17.71 6.79
C LEU A 226 11.59 16.19 6.66
N ALA A 227 10.53 15.41 6.87
CA ALA A 227 10.57 13.96 6.67
C ALA A 227 10.90 13.61 5.21
N TRP A 228 10.23 14.25 4.25
CA TRP A 228 10.47 14.06 2.83
C TRP A 228 11.88 14.45 2.40
N HIS A 229 12.37 15.61 2.87
CA HIS A 229 13.75 16.03 2.61
C HIS A 229 14.80 15.02 3.11
N ASN A 230 14.57 14.41 4.28
CA ASN A 230 15.50 13.45 4.86
C ASN A 230 15.40 12.05 4.21
N GLN A 231 14.21 11.66 3.73
CA GLN A 231 13.97 10.37 3.09
C GLN A 231 14.39 10.34 1.61
N ASP A 232 14.32 11.49 0.93
CA ASP A 232 14.66 11.66 -0.47
C ASP A 232 15.81 12.68 -0.62
N PRO A 233 17.08 12.20 -0.63
CA PRO A 233 18.27 13.05 -0.78
C PRO A 233 18.29 13.83 -2.09
N VAL A 234 19.17 14.83 -2.18
CA VAL A 234 19.33 15.62 -3.41
C VAL A 234 19.77 14.72 -4.57
N SER A 235 19.02 14.73 -5.67
CA SER A 235 19.30 13.94 -6.87
C SER A 235 20.21 14.67 -7.87
N GLN A 236 20.78 13.93 -8.82
CA GLN A 236 21.56 14.52 -9.90
C GLN A 236 20.70 15.40 -10.82
N ALA A 237 19.43 15.02 -11.02
CA ALA A 237 18.46 15.80 -11.78
C ALA A 237 18.22 17.18 -11.12
N GLU A 238 18.09 17.24 -9.80
CA GLU A 238 17.97 18.50 -9.06
C GLU A 238 19.21 19.37 -9.16
N ILE A 239 20.41 18.78 -9.06
CA ILE A 239 21.67 19.54 -9.20
C ILE A 239 21.76 20.16 -10.60
N LYS A 240 21.46 19.38 -11.66
CA LYS A 240 21.43 19.86 -13.04
C LYS A 240 20.39 20.96 -13.22
N ARG A 241 19.19 20.77 -12.67
CA ARG A 241 18.11 21.76 -12.69
C ARG A 241 18.51 23.04 -11.97
N ASN A 242 19.09 22.97 -10.78
CA ASN A 242 19.54 24.14 -10.01
C ASN A 242 20.59 24.95 -10.77
N ASN A 243 21.51 24.27 -11.47
CA ASN A 243 22.52 24.90 -12.31
C ASN A 243 21.93 25.58 -13.56
N ALA A 244 20.97 24.93 -14.22
CA ALA A 244 20.24 25.53 -15.33
C ALA A 244 19.40 26.73 -14.86
N SER A 245 18.74 26.63 -13.71
CA SER A 245 17.97 27.72 -13.11
C SER A 245 18.86 28.91 -12.73
N TYR A 246 20.04 28.66 -12.19
CA TYR A 246 21.03 29.72 -11.93
C TYR A 246 21.46 30.44 -13.21
N SER A 247 21.75 29.68 -14.27
CA SER A 247 22.09 30.25 -15.58
C SER A 247 20.94 31.07 -16.17
N TYR A 248 19.70 30.66 -15.92
CA TYR A 248 18.50 31.30 -16.44
C TYR A 248 18.11 32.58 -15.68
N GLN A 249 18.01 32.53 -14.34
CA GLN A 249 17.48 33.63 -13.51
C GLN A 249 18.47 34.19 -12.48
N GLY A 250 19.72 33.73 -12.42
CA GLY A 250 20.80 34.39 -11.68
C GLY A 250 20.90 34.09 -10.18
N ASN A 251 19.98 33.31 -9.60
CA ASN A 251 20.03 32.86 -8.21
C ASN A 251 19.92 31.33 -8.09
N ARG A 252 20.25 30.80 -6.90
CA ARG A 252 20.38 29.36 -6.63
C ARG A 252 19.36 28.91 -5.59
N ASN A 253 18.94 27.64 -5.62
CA ASN A 253 18.28 27.00 -4.48
C ASN A 253 19.33 26.46 -3.50
N PRO A 254 19.46 27.06 -2.29
CA PRO A 254 20.50 26.70 -1.34
C PRO A 254 20.29 25.33 -0.71
N PHE A 255 19.06 24.81 -0.74
CA PHE A 255 18.72 23.51 -0.16
C PHE A 255 19.04 22.34 -1.10
N ILE A 256 19.31 22.63 -2.38
CA ILE A 256 19.91 21.67 -3.32
C ILE A 256 21.43 21.69 -3.18
N ASP A 257 22.03 22.88 -3.07
CA ASP A 257 23.49 23.03 -2.97
C ASP A 257 24.08 22.59 -1.64
N ASN A 258 23.33 22.81 -0.55
CA ASN A 258 23.72 22.49 0.81
C ASN A 258 22.49 21.94 1.56
N PRO A 259 22.10 20.67 1.32
CA PRO A 259 20.89 20.10 1.90
C PRO A 259 20.87 20.13 3.44
N SER A 260 22.04 20.10 4.10
CA SER A 260 22.15 20.24 5.56
C SER A 260 21.57 21.55 6.11
N TYR A 261 21.45 22.61 5.30
CA TYR A 261 20.82 23.86 5.73
C TYR A 261 19.35 23.67 6.13
N VAL A 262 18.63 22.71 5.56
CA VAL A 262 17.24 22.43 5.97
C VAL A 262 17.20 22.07 7.46
N ASN A 263 18.00 21.09 7.89
CA ASN A 263 18.06 20.67 9.28
C ASN A 263 18.72 21.71 10.21
N LEU A 264 19.68 22.51 9.72
CA LEU A 264 20.26 23.61 10.50
C LEU A 264 19.26 24.75 10.76
N ILE A 265 18.28 24.96 9.87
CA ILE A 265 17.25 26.00 10.05
C ILE A 265 16.05 25.48 10.85
N TRP A 266 15.50 24.33 10.46
CA TRP A 266 14.22 23.84 10.96
C TRP A 266 14.30 22.50 11.70
N GLY A 267 15.47 21.86 11.79
CA GLY A 267 15.60 20.61 12.55
C GLY A 267 15.21 20.81 14.03
N SER A 268 15.42 22.01 14.56
CA SER A 268 14.96 22.41 15.89
C SER A 268 13.50 22.90 15.96
N GLN A 269 12.74 22.80 14.87
CA GLN A 269 11.32 23.18 14.79
C GLN A 269 10.41 21.97 14.56
N GLN A 270 10.98 20.78 14.26
CA GLN A 270 10.35 19.55 14.74
C GLN A 270 10.13 19.68 16.25
N PRO A 271 9.14 19.01 16.86
CA PRO A 271 9.09 18.88 18.31
C PRO A 271 10.46 18.41 18.80
N THR A 272 11.26 19.37 19.28
CA THR A 272 12.68 19.20 19.50
C THR A 272 12.89 18.28 20.67
N GLY A 273 13.62 17.20 20.44
CA GLY A 273 14.06 16.31 21.49
C GLY A 273 13.26 15.01 21.59
N ASP A 274 12.35 14.74 20.66
CA ASP A 274 11.73 13.43 20.61
C ASP A 274 12.73 12.39 20.07
N THR A 275 13.52 11.89 21.00
CA THR A 275 14.44 10.75 20.85
C THR A 275 13.84 9.49 21.45
N GLN A 276 12.64 9.60 22.00
CA GLN A 276 11.97 8.51 22.67
C GLN A 276 11.18 7.75 21.61
N ALA A 277 11.55 6.50 21.42
CA ALA A 277 10.75 5.63 20.57
C ALA A 277 9.37 5.38 21.21
N PRO A 278 8.33 5.18 20.38
CA PRO A 278 7.06 4.68 20.85
C PRO A 278 7.22 3.43 21.72
N THR A 279 6.31 3.24 22.68
CA THR A 279 6.26 1.99 23.44
C THR A 279 6.01 0.81 22.50
N THR A 280 6.59 -0.35 22.81
CA THR A 280 6.36 -1.58 22.04
C THR A 280 4.87 -1.90 21.99
N ALA A 281 4.33 -2.18 20.81
CA ALA A 281 2.94 -2.61 20.67
C ALA A 281 2.70 -3.90 21.48
N THR A 282 1.64 -3.92 22.28
CA THR A 282 1.27 -5.06 23.14
C THR A 282 -0.01 -5.74 22.65
N GLY A 283 -0.28 -6.95 23.14
CA GLY A 283 -1.53 -7.65 22.83
C GLY A 283 -1.70 -8.06 21.37
N LEU A 284 -0.61 -8.13 20.60
CA LEU A 284 -0.67 -8.59 19.21
C LEU A 284 -1.25 -10.02 19.16
N ASN A 285 -2.36 -10.17 18.45
CA ASN A 285 -3.04 -11.45 18.27
C ASN A 285 -3.56 -11.63 16.84
N VAL A 286 -3.75 -12.90 16.45
CA VAL A 286 -4.55 -13.25 15.28
C VAL A 286 -6.02 -13.06 15.65
N SER A 287 -6.68 -12.08 15.02
CA SER A 287 -8.10 -11.76 15.25
C SER A 287 -9.02 -12.48 14.28
N GLY A 288 -8.48 -12.99 13.15
CA GLY A 288 -9.22 -13.78 12.17
C GLY A 288 -8.28 -14.54 11.23
N LYS A 289 -8.78 -15.62 10.66
CA LYS A 289 -8.04 -16.40 9.64
C LYS A 289 -9.00 -17.05 8.66
N THR A 290 -8.60 -17.06 7.39
CA THR A 290 -9.24 -17.83 6.31
C THR A 290 -8.23 -18.83 5.74
N ALA A 291 -8.55 -19.49 4.63
CA ALA A 291 -7.58 -20.30 3.89
C ALA A 291 -6.51 -19.44 3.17
N ASN A 292 -6.73 -18.14 2.98
CA ASN A 292 -5.81 -17.26 2.22
C ASN A 292 -5.55 -15.90 2.86
N SER A 293 -5.97 -15.67 4.10
CA SER A 293 -5.71 -14.44 4.82
C SER A 293 -5.62 -14.64 6.32
N ILE A 294 -4.91 -13.72 6.98
CA ILE A 294 -4.80 -13.61 8.44
C ILE A 294 -5.05 -12.15 8.82
N SER A 295 -5.98 -11.93 9.75
CA SER A 295 -6.25 -10.63 10.37
C SER A 295 -5.55 -10.56 11.73
N LEU A 296 -4.95 -9.41 12.00
CA LEU A 296 -4.19 -9.09 13.19
C LEU A 296 -4.82 -7.90 13.91
N ALA A 297 -4.77 -7.91 15.23
CA ALA A 297 -5.12 -6.78 16.09
C ALA A 297 -4.09 -6.64 17.20
N TRP A 298 -3.89 -5.43 17.70
CA TRP A 298 -2.99 -5.12 18.82
C TRP A 298 -3.50 -3.93 19.62
N ASN A 299 -2.88 -3.67 20.77
CA ASN A 299 -3.14 -2.47 21.56
C ASN A 299 -2.31 -1.29 21.04
N ALA A 300 -2.85 -0.08 21.12
CA ALA A 300 -2.11 1.12 20.74
C ALA A 300 -0.83 1.28 21.58
N SER A 301 0.27 1.57 20.91
CA SER A 301 1.47 2.13 21.51
C SER A 301 1.22 3.58 21.94
N THR A 302 2.02 4.03 22.89
CA THR A 302 2.03 5.40 23.40
C THR A 302 3.38 6.02 23.13
N ASP A 303 3.39 7.33 23.02
CA ASP A 303 4.59 8.12 22.77
C ASP A 303 4.45 9.49 23.45
N ASN A 304 5.56 10.15 23.75
CA ASN A 304 5.58 11.48 24.36
C ASN A 304 5.09 12.58 23.41
N VAL A 305 5.17 12.37 22.10
CA VAL A 305 4.56 13.25 21.10
C VAL A 305 3.39 12.56 20.41
N ALA A 306 3.65 11.52 19.61
CA ALA A 306 2.60 10.78 18.90
C ALA A 306 3.14 9.55 18.17
N VAL A 307 2.40 8.45 18.25
CA VAL A 307 2.56 7.30 17.33
C VAL A 307 1.86 7.61 16.01
N THR A 308 2.58 7.50 14.90
CA THR A 308 2.09 7.84 13.55
C THR A 308 1.77 6.62 12.69
N GLY A 309 2.23 5.42 13.07
CA GLY A 309 1.91 4.19 12.35
C GLY A 309 2.57 2.94 12.93
N TYR A 310 2.28 1.81 12.30
CA TYR A 310 2.73 0.48 12.68
C TYR A 310 3.22 -0.29 11.46
N ASP A 311 4.50 -0.63 11.41
CA ASP A 311 5.05 -1.53 10.41
C ASP A 311 4.75 -2.99 10.81
N VAL A 312 4.08 -3.73 9.93
CA VAL A 312 3.69 -5.14 10.15
C VAL A 312 4.61 -6.04 9.34
N TYR A 313 5.34 -6.90 10.05
CA TYR A 313 6.28 -7.84 9.46
C TYR A 313 5.67 -9.23 9.39
N MET A 314 5.92 -9.94 8.29
CA MET A 314 5.55 -11.34 8.09
C MET A 314 6.81 -12.15 7.73
N ASN A 315 7.09 -13.22 8.49
CA ASN A 315 8.29 -14.05 8.31
C ASN A 315 9.59 -13.23 8.25
N GLY A 316 9.68 -12.16 9.05
CA GLY A 316 10.86 -11.28 9.13
C GLY A 316 10.95 -10.20 8.04
N SER A 317 10.04 -10.15 7.08
CA SER A 317 10.01 -9.11 6.03
C SER A 317 8.85 -8.15 6.24
N LEU A 318 9.07 -6.85 5.98
CA LEU A 318 8.01 -5.85 6.04
C LEU A 318 6.93 -6.19 5.02
N LYS A 319 5.68 -6.34 5.48
CA LYS A 319 4.56 -6.71 4.62
C LYS A 319 3.64 -5.53 4.31
N THR A 320 3.37 -4.69 5.30
CA THR A 320 2.53 -3.49 5.16
C THR A 320 2.76 -2.53 6.33
N THR A 321 2.27 -1.31 6.21
CA THR A 321 2.22 -0.31 7.30
C THR A 321 0.77 0.05 7.57
N ALA A 322 0.34 0.00 8.82
CA ALA A 322 -1.00 0.31 9.28
C ALA A 322 -1.02 1.62 10.09
N ASN A 323 -2.05 2.45 9.88
CA ASN A 323 -2.28 3.67 10.68
C ASN A 323 -3.33 3.43 11.80
N SER A 324 -3.80 2.19 11.93
CA SER A 324 -4.73 1.70 12.96
C SER A 324 -4.09 0.56 13.74
N THR A 325 -4.75 0.11 14.81
CA THR A 325 -4.27 -1.00 15.65
C THR A 325 -4.70 -2.39 15.13
N SER A 326 -4.82 -2.52 13.81
CA SER A 326 -5.20 -3.75 13.12
C SER A 326 -4.71 -3.76 11.67
N ALA A 327 -4.51 -4.96 11.13
CA ALA A 327 -4.15 -5.17 9.72
C ALA A 327 -4.68 -6.53 9.23
N THR A 328 -4.95 -6.65 7.93
CA THR A 328 -5.27 -7.95 7.30
C THR A 328 -4.27 -8.24 6.19
N ILE A 329 -3.64 -9.41 6.27
CA ILE A 329 -2.69 -9.91 5.28
C ILE A 329 -3.40 -10.96 4.42
N SER A 330 -3.56 -10.67 3.14
CA SER A 330 -4.23 -11.54 2.15
C SER A 330 -3.24 -12.16 1.16
N GLY A 331 -3.72 -13.09 0.34
CA GLY A 331 -2.90 -13.79 -0.66
C GLY A 331 -1.99 -14.87 -0.08
N LEU A 332 -2.33 -15.42 1.08
CA LEU A 332 -1.57 -16.46 1.76
C LEU A 332 -1.93 -17.85 1.22
N SER A 333 -0.97 -18.76 1.23
CA SER A 333 -1.21 -20.18 0.96
C SER A 333 -1.96 -20.84 2.12
N ALA A 334 -2.91 -21.73 1.80
CA ALA A 334 -3.69 -22.48 2.79
C ALA A 334 -2.82 -23.46 3.60
N SER A 335 -3.32 -23.86 4.78
CA SER A 335 -2.60 -24.72 5.73
C SER A 335 -1.16 -24.29 6.04
N THR A 336 -0.81 -23.02 5.80
CA THR A 336 0.56 -22.52 5.95
C THR A 336 0.65 -21.64 7.20
N SER A 337 1.69 -21.86 7.99
CA SER A 337 1.96 -21.05 9.18
C SER A 337 2.83 -19.85 8.82
N TYR A 338 2.46 -18.68 9.33
CA TYR A 338 3.17 -17.42 9.16
C TYR A 338 3.44 -16.82 10.54
N SER A 339 4.58 -16.18 10.70
CA SER A 339 4.91 -15.42 11.91
C SER A 339 4.75 -13.92 11.66
N PHE A 340 4.24 -13.20 12.66
CA PHE A 340 3.98 -11.77 12.58
C PHE A 340 4.50 -11.04 13.81
N TYR A 341 5.06 -9.85 13.61
CA TYR A 341 5.31 -8.87 14.66
C TYR A 341 5.06 -7.46 14.12
N VAL A 342 4.90 -6.52 15.03
CA VAL A 342 4.59 -5.12 14.73
C VAL A 342 5.62 -4.19 15.37
N VAL A 343 5.97 -3.11 14.66
CA VAL A 343 6.85 -2.04 15.12
C VAL A 343 6.11 -0.71 15.03
N ALA A 344 5.97 0.02 16.12
CA ALA A 344 5.35 1.35 16.14
C ALA A 344 6.38 2.41 15.73
N LYS A 345 5.94 3.43 14.97
CA LYS A 345 6.77 4.56 14.55
C LYS A 345 6.13 5.89 14.89
N ASP A 346 6.94 6.91 15.15
CA ASP A 346 6.50 8.29 15.42
C ASP A 346 6.74 9.22 14.23
N ALA A 347 6.54 10.52 14.43
CA ALA A 347 6.79 11.54 13.41
C ALA A 347 8.27 11.92 13.28
N ALA A 348 9.07 11.70 14.33
CA ALA A 348 10.51 11.98 14.38
C ALA A 348 11.36 10.88 13.71
N GLY A 349 10.74 9.74 13.39
CA GLY A 349 11.38 8.59 12.77
C GLY A 349 11.90 7.56 13.77
N ASN A 350 11.61 7.70 15.07
CA ASN A 350 11.96 6.66 16.05
C ASN A 350 11.02 5.46 15.88
N ALA A 351 11.56 4.27 16.13
CA ALA A 351 10.86 3.00 16.02
C ALA A 351 10.92 2.24 17.34
N SER A 352 9.79 1.65 17.75
CA SER A 352 9.76 0.77 18.92
C SER A 352 10.60 -0.50 18.68
N SER A 353 10.88 -1.26 19.74
CA SER A 353 11.29 -2.65 19.57
C SER A 353 10.14 -3.48 18.95
N ASN A 354 10.47 -4.66 18.42
CA ASN A 354 9.48 -5.59 17.90
C ASN A 354 8.49 -5.99 19.02
N SER A 355 7.20 -6.04 18.68
CA SER A 355 6.21 -6.69 19.55
C SER A 355 6.57 -8.17 19.78
N ALA A 356 5.87 -8.81 20.72
CA ALA A 356 5.83 -10.26 20.76
C ALA A 356 5.42 -10.81 19.39
N THR A 357 6.09 -11.87 18.94
CA THR A 357 5.75 -12.53 17.68
C THR A 357 4.54 -13.44 17.90
N VAL A 358 3.54 -13.32 17.04
CA VAL A 358 2.41 -14.24 16.98
C VAL A 358 2.53 -15.11 15.73
N SER A 359 2.21 -16.40 15.85
CA SER A 359 2.08 -17.29 14.70
C SER A 359 0.61 -17.47 14.35
N GLY A 360 0.29 -17.36 13.06
CA GLY A 360 -1.03 -17.66 12.52
C GLY A 360 -0.91 -18.70 11.42
N THR A 361 -1.67 -19.79 11.54
CA THR A 361 -1.80 -20.80 10.49
C THR A 361 -3.12 -20.57 9.78
N THR A 362 -3.07 -20.26 8.48
CA THR A 362 -4.25 -20.18 7.62
C THR A 362 -5.03 -21.48 7.72
N ASN A 363 -6.35 -21.41 7.61
CA ASN A 363 -7.19 -22.59 7.63
C ASN A 363 -6.81 -23.55 6.51
N SER A 364 -7.16 -24.83 6.70
CA SER A 364 -7.07 -25.79 5.61
C SER A 364 -7.91 -25.29 4.44
N GLY A 365 -7.34 -25.37 3.24
CA GLY A 365 -8.10 -25.29 2.00
C GLY A 365 -8.92 -26.57 1.95
N GLY A 366 -10.12 -26.54 2.52
CA GLY A 366 -10.99 -27.71 2.54
C GLY A 366 -11.40 -28.04 1.11
N THR A 367 -10.84 -29.10 0.54
CA THR A 367 -11.52 -29.87 -0.51
C THR A 367 -12.64 -30.69 0.14
N THR A 368 -13.68 -30.01 0.55
CA THR A 368 -15.02 -30.58 0.57
C THR A 368 -15.86 -29.63 -0.27
N ILE A 369 -15.98 -29.93 -1.56
CA ILE A 369 -16.98 -29.29 -2.41
C ILE A 369 -18.33 -29.61 -1.77
N PRO A 370 -19.09 -28.64 -1.26
CA PRO A 370 -20.52 -28.80 -1.13
C PRO A 370 -21.05 -28.67 -2.56
N THR A 371 -21.36 -29.78 -3.22
CA THR A 371 -21.80 -29.81 -4.63
C THR A 371 -23.22 -29.27 -4.84
N THR A 372 -23.81 -28.65 -3.82
CA THR A 372 -25.16 -28.09 -3.88
C THR A 372 -25.09 -26.58 -3.79
N ASP A 373 -25.51 -25.91 -4.86
CA ASP A 373 -25.74 -24.48 -4.87
C ASP A 373 -26.91 -24.16 -3.93
N CYS A 374 -26.63 -23.33 -2.95
CA CYS A 374 -27.59 -22.89 -1.93
C CYS A 374 -28.44 -21.74 -2.39
N VAL A 375 -27.83 -20.91 -3.22
CA VAL A 375 -28.46 -19.78 -3.89
C VAL A 375 -27.92 -19.77 -5.31
N ASN A 376 -28.84 -19.61 -6.25
CA ASN A 376 -28.56 -19.39 -7.65
C ASN A 376 -29.44 -18.22 -8.10
N GLU A 377 -28.79 -17.13 -8.49
CA GLU A 377 -29.37 -15.92 -9.02
C GLU A 377 -28.89 -15.73 -10.46
N ASN A 378 -29.83 -15.88 -11.38
CA ASN A 378 -29.63 -15.73 -12.83
C ASN A 378 -30.16 -14.39 -13.36
N PHE A 379 -30.62 -13.51 -12.47
CA PHE A 379 -31.10 -12.16 -12.73
C PHE A 379 -32.30 -12.06 -13.67
N GLU A 380 -32.96 -13.17 -14.01
CA GLU A 380 -34.09 -13.15 -14.94
C GLU A 380 -35.35 -12.51 -14.34
N SER A 381 -35.45 -12.50 -13.01
CA SER A 381 -36.54 -11.90 -12.24
C SER A 381 -36.29 -10.45 -11.83
N ILE A 382 -35.21 -9.81 -12.29
CA ILE A 382 -34.98 -8.37 -12.04
C ILE A 382 -36.11 -7.51 -12.64
N PRO A 383 -36.35 -6.29 -12.11
CA PRO A 383 -37.37 -5.38 -12.62
C PRO A 383 -37.18 -5.05 -14.10
N ALA A 384 -38.25 -4.55 -14.75
CA ALA A 384 -38.23 -4.14 -16.15
C ALA A 384 -37.04 -3.24 -16.49
N ALA A 385 -36.55 -3.37 -17.73
CA ALA A 385 -35.38 -2.64 -18.21
C ALA A 385 -35.53 -1.14 -17.96
N SER A 386 -34.57 -0.58 -17.22
CA SER A 386 -34.55 0.83 -16.85
C SER A 386 -33.10 1.31 -16.84
N SER A 387 -32.84 2.41 -17.55
CA SER A 387 -31.54 3.07 -17.60
C SER A 387 -31.27 4.00 -16.41
N THR A 388 -32.23 4.16 -15.50
CA THR A 388 -32.16 5.07 -14.35
C THR A 388 -31.54 4.36 -13.15
N TYR A 389 -30.53 4.99 -12.56
CA TYR A 389 -29.87 4.50 -11.36
C TYR A 389 -30.73 4.74 -10.12
N THR A 390 -31.30 3.67 -9.59
CA THR A 390 -32.04 3.70 -8.32
C THR A 390 -31.73 2.43 -7.54
N SER A 391 -32.24 2.34 -6.31
CA SER A 391 -32.34 1.03 -5.67
C SER A 391 -33.33 0.15 -6.44
N LYS A 392 -32.94 -1.09 -6.71
CA LYS A 392 -33.78 -2.12 -7.33
C LYS A 392 -33.91 -3.28 -6.35
N THR A 393 -35.12 -3.81 -6.21
CA THR A 393 -35.39 -4.98 -5.40
C THR A 393 -36.15 -6.02 -6.21
N TRP A 394 -35.81 -7.28 -6.00
CA TRP A 394 -36.52 -8.42 -6.56
C TRP A 394 -36.31 -9.63 -5.67
N SER A 395 -36.99 -10.74 -5.96
CA SER A 395 -36.78 -12.00 -5.27
C SER A 395 -36.57 -13.12 -6.28
N ASN A 396 -35.67 -14.04 -5.95
CA ASN A 396 -35.40 -15.25 -6.72
C ASN A 396 -35.13 -16.39 -5.74
N ASN A 397 -35.77 -17.54 -5.94
CA ASN A 397 -35.56 -18.76 -5.16
C ASN A 397 -35.57 -18.54 -3.63
N GLY A 398 -36.49 -17.70 -3.13
CA GLY A 398 -36.65 -17.42 -1.69
C GLY A 398 -35.64 -16.43 -1.10
N VAL A 399 -34.74 -15.87 -1.90
CA VAL A 399 -33.84 -14.79 -1.50
C VAL A 399 -34.32 -13.48 -2.12
N SER A 400 -34.46 -12.44 -1.29
CA SER A 400 -34.72 -11.09 -1.76
C SER A 400 -33.40 -10.37 -2.00
N TRP A 401 -33.28 -9.67 -3.10
CA TRP A 401 -32.07 -8.93 -3.47
C TRP A 401 -32.34 -7.43 -3.47
N THR A 402 -31.33 -6.67 -3.08
CA THR A 402 -31.33 -5.21 -3.18
C THR A 402 -30.05 -4.77 -3.87
N ALA A 403 -30.20 -4.11 -5.02
CA ALA A 403 -29.10 -3.48 -5.75
C ALA A 403 -29.21 -1.96 -5.62
N THR A 404 -28.29 -1.31 -4.92
CA THR A 404 -28.24 0.15 -4.78
C THR A 404 -27.46 0.79 -5.93
N ASP A 405 -27.82 2.02 -6.29
CA ASP A 405 -27.21 2.76 -7.40
C ASP A 405 -27.09 1.90 -8.68
N SER A 406 -28.21 1.30 -9.10
CA SER A 406 -28.24 0.26 -10.12
C SER A 406 -29.29 0.46 -11.21
N ARG A 407 -29.07 -0.18 -12.36
CA ARG A 407 -29.92 -0.18 -13.57
C ARG A 407 -30.08 -1.59 -14.13
N THR A 408 -31.13 -1.83 -14.92
CA THR A 408 -31.60 -3.18 -15.34
C THR A 408 -31.72 -3.37 -16.85
N ASP A 409 -31.22 -2.43 -17.65
CA ASP A 409 -31.28 -2.41 -19.12
C ASP A 409 -29.99 -2.90 -19.80
N GLN A 410 -29.13 -3.61 -19.07
CA GLN A 410 -27.89 -4.18 -19.59
C GLN A 410 -27.94 -5.71 -19.49
N THR A 411 -27.05 -6.35 -20.25
CA THR A 411 -27.02 -7.81 -20.41
C THR A 411 -25.61 -8.34 -20.25
N ILE A 412 -25.32 -9.52 -19.71
CA ILE A 412 -24.04 -10.22 -19.98
C ILE A 412 -24.29 -11.28 -21.03
N ASN A 413 -25.10 -12.28 -20.70
CA ASN A 413 -25.67 -13.24 -21.64
C ASN A 413 -27.15 -12.89 -21.94
N ASN A 414 -27.96 -12.72 -20.89
CA ASN A 414 -29.36 -12.33 -20.87
C ASN A 414 -29.51 -11.09 -20.01
N LYS A 415 -30.42 -11.04 -19.02
CA LYS A 415 -30.56 -9.88 -18.14
C LYS A 415 -29.42 -9.85 -17.11
N ALA A 416 -28.85 -8.68 -16.86
CA ALA A 416 -27.87 -8.49 -15.80
C ALA A 416 -28.17 -7.23 -14.98
N ILE A 417 -27.94 -7.29 -13.67
CA ILE A 417 -28.01 -6.09 -12.84
C ILE A 417 -26.71 -5.30 -12.99
N THR A 418 -26.80 -4.01 -13.28
CA THR A 418 -25.61 -3.15 -13.41
C THR A 418 -25.51 -2.19 -12.25
N VAL A 419 -24.43 -2.30 -11.47
CA VAL A 419 -24.16 -1.49 -10.27
C VAL A 419 -23.07 -0.46 -10.58
N ARG A 420 -23.29 0.81 -10.15
CA ARG A 420 -22.29 1.88 -10.26
C ARG A 420 -21.54 2.06 -8.93
N ASN A 421 -21.95 2.98 -8.05
CA ASN A 421 -21.34 3.20 -6.74
C ASN A 421 -22.28 2.67 -5.65
N GLY A 422 -22.47 1.37 -5.66
CA GLY A 422 -23.49 0.71 -4.86
C GLY A 422 -23.14 -0.72 -4.57
N SER A 423 -24.13 -1.46 -4.13
CA SER A 423 -23.97 -2.86 -3.74
C SER A 423 -25.09 -3.71 -4.30
N LEU A 424 -24.77 -4.94 -4.68
CA LEU A 424 -25.76 -6.02 -4.77
C LEU A 424 -25.74 -6.78 -3.45
N THR A 425 -26.84 -6.78 -2.72
CA THR A 425 -26.94 -7.40 -1.40
C THR A 425 -28.12 -8.35 -1.33
N SER A 426 -27.88 -9.57 -0.84
CA SER A 426 -28.95 -10.53 -0.57
C SER A 426 -29.65 -10.23 0.76
N SER A 427 -30.88 -10.68 0.92
CA SER A 427 -31.49 -10.86 2.23
C SER A 427 -30.72 -11.95 2.97
N SER A 428 -30.92 -12.03 4.29
CA SER A 428 -30.41 -13.14 5.08
C SER A 428 -30.97 -14.45 4.51
N ALA A 429 -30.10 -15.28 3.96
CA ALA A 429 -30.46 -16.60 3.46
C ALA A 429 -30.19 -17.63 4.56
N SER A 430 -31.22 -18.39 4.95
CA SER A 430 -31.12 -19.45 5.96
C SER A 430 -30.60 -20.79 5.43
N ASN A 431 -30.11 -20.81 4.19
CA ASN A 431 -29.80 -22.04 3.45
C ASN A 431 -28.53 -22.77 3.96
N GLY A 432 -28.07 -22.50 5.18
CA GLY A 432 -26.95 -23.23 5.76
C GLY A 432 -25.60 -22.73 5.25
N GLY A 433 -25.37 -21.42 5.31
CA GLY A 433 -24.06 -20.81 5.12
C GLY A 433 -23.58 -20.65 3.68
N ILE A 434 -22.31 -20.27 3.52
CA ILE A 434 -21.63 -20.04 2.25
C ILE A 434 -20.23 -20.68 2.24
N GLY A 435 -19.98 -21.55 1.27
CA GLY A 435 -18.71 -22.25 1.08
C GLY A 435 -17.84 -21.61 0.00
N SER A 436 -18.44 -21.29 -1.14
CA SER A 436 -17.80 -20.59 -2.25
C SER A 436 -18.80 -19.66 -2.92
N LEU A 437 -18.35 -18.55 -3.48
CA LEU A 437 -19.16 -17.62 -4.27
C LEU A 437 -18.63 -17.61 -5.70
N THR A 438 -19.47 -17.92 -6.68
CA THR A 438 -19.18 -17.76 -8.10
C THR A 438 -20.07 -16.66 -8.66
N VAL A 439 -19.50 -15.80 -9.49
CA VAL A 439 -20.23 -14.71 -10.13
C VAL A 439 -19.56 -14.32 -11.45
N THR A 440 -20.36 -13.97 -12.44
CA THR A 440 -19.89 -13.39 -13.69
C THR A 440 -20.02 -11.87 -13.63
N THR A 441 -18.94 -11.16 -13.97
CA THR A 441 -18.94 -9.70 -14.02
C THR A 441 -18.48 -9.20 -15.37
N GLN A 442 -19.05 -8.08 -15.82
CA GLN A 442 -18.58 -7.36 -16.99
C GLN A 442 -18.82 -5.87 -16.86
N MET A 443 -17.79 -5.09 -17.09
CA MET A 443 -17.89 -3.64 -17.18
C MET A 443 -18.54 -3.25 -18.51
N LYS A 444 -19.65 -2.51 -18.45
CA LYS A 444 -20.49 -2.19 -19.63
C LYS A 444 -20.24 -0.83 -20.25
N PHE A 445 -19.58 0.05 -19.51
CA PHE A 445 -19.32 1.41 -19.94
C PHE A 445 -17.82 1.70 -19.81
N SER A 446 -17.36 2.79 -20.42
CA SER A 446 -15.99 3.25 -20.26
C SER A 446 -15.65 3.39 -18.77
N GLY A 447 -14.56 2.76 -18.36
CA GLY A 447 -14.10 2.70 -16.98
C GLY A 447 -12.77 1.96 -16.92
N SER A 448 -12.27 1.74 -15.72
CA SER A 448 -11.05 0.96 -15.49
C SER A 448 -11.40 -0.42 -14.92
N ASN A 449 -10.55 -1.41 -15.17
CA ASN A 449 -10.62 -2.68 -14.46
C ASN A 449 -10.61 -2.40 -12.94
N GLY A 450 -11.32 -3.23 -12.19
CA GLY A 450 -11.45 -3.07 -10.75
C GLY A 450 -11.97 -4.35 -10.12
N THR A 451 -12.38 -4.25 -8.87
CA THR A 451 -12.94 -5.38 -8.12
C THR A 451 -14.16 -4.96 -7.32
N PHE A 452 -15.13 -5.86 -7.17
CA PHE A 452 -16.07 -5.80 -6.06
C PHE A 452 -15.40 -6.29 -4.79
N ASP A 453 -15.61 -5.59 -3.67
CA ASP A 453 -15.34 -6.14 -2.33
C ASP A 453 -16.50 -7.07 -1.97
N VAL A 454 -16.20 -8.33 -1.69
CA VAL A 454 -17.21 -9.33 -1.32
C VAL A 454 -17.28 -9.41 0.18
N LYS A 455 -18.45 -9.09 0.73
CA LYS A 455 -18.72 -9.18 2.16
C LYS A 455 -19.72 -10.28 2.47
N VAL A 456 -19.45 -11.02 3.52
CA VAL A 456 -20.41 -11.95 4.14
C VAL A 456 -20.67 -11.48 5.55
N ASN A 457 -21.94 -11.25 5.89
CA ASN A 457 -22.36 -10.69 7.18
C ASN A 457 -21.60 -9.39 7.53
N GLY A 458 -21.33 -8.56 6.52
CA GLY A 458 -20.62 -7.29 6.66
C GLY A 458 -19.08 -7.37 6.70
N THR A 459 -18.50 -8.57 6.79
CA THR A 459 -17.04 -8.78 6.81
C THR A 459 -16.51 -9.11 5.42
N SER A 460 -15.44 -8.46 4.96
CA SER A 460 -14.81 -8.76 3.67
C SER A 460 -14.19 -10.17 3.66
N VAL A 461 -14.54 -10.97 2.66
CA VAL A 461 -14.08 -12.37 2.48
C VAL A 461 -13.27 -12.56 1.20
N GLY A 462 -13.12 -11.52 0.39
CA GLY A 462 -12.39 -11.58 -0.86
C GLY A 462 -12.85 -10.49 -1.83
N SER A 463 -12.35 -10.56 -3.06
CA SER A 463 -12.73 -9.63 -4.11
C SER A 463 -13.01 -10.36 -5.42
N ILE A 464 -13.92 -9.81 -6.22
CA ILE A 464 -14.26 -10.31 -7.56
C ILE A 464 -13.81 -9.28 -8.58
N PRO A 465 -12.87 -9.60 -9.49
CA PRO A 465 -12.45 -8.68 -10.53
C PRO A 465 -13.56 -8.45 -11.54
N TYR A 466 -13.51 -7.30 -12.21
CA TYR A 466 -14.29 -7.01 -13.40
C TYR A 466 -13.44 -6.28 -14.44
N SER A 467 -13.76 -6.51 -15.70
CA SER A 467 -13.13 -5.86 -16.86
C SER A 467 -14.15 -5.68 -17.97
N THR A 468 -13.76 -5.11 -19.11
CA THR A 468 -14.61 -5.08 -20.31
C THR A 468 -14.95 -6.46 -20.86
N THR A 469 -14.14 -7.47 -20.54
CA THR A 469 -14.40 -8.89 -20.84
C THR A 469 -15.22 -9.50 -19.71
N ALA A 470 -16.28 -10.23 -20.09
CA ALA A 470 -17.08 -10.99 -19.13
C ALA A 470 -16.21 -12.09 -18.50
N THR A 471 -16.13 -12.09 -17.17
CA THR A 471 -15.29 -13.05 -16.43
C THR A 471 -16.09 -13.67 -15.31
N THR A 472 -16.19 -15.00 -15.30
CA THR A 472 -16.71 -15.77 -14.17
C THR A 472 -15.58 -16.00 -13.17
N THR A 473 -15.74 -15.51 -11.95
CA THR A 473 -14.77 -15.69 -10.87
C THR A 473 -15.40 -16.44 -9.71
N THR A 474 -14.65 -17.39 -9.13
CA THR A 474 -15.04 -18.10 -7.93
C THR A 474 -14.12 -17.73 -6.76
N ILE A 475 -14.69 -17.18 -5.68
CA ILE A 475 -14.05 -17.14 -4.37
C ILE A 475 -14.37 -18.45 -3.67
N ASN A 476 -13.38 -19.32 -3.55
CA ASN A 476 -13.49 -20.57 -2.82
C ASN A 476 -13.19 -20.36 -1.33
N ASN A 477 -13.59 -21.32 -0.49
CA ASN A 477 -13.21 -21.41 0.91
C ASN A 477 -13.67 -20.23 1.78
N ILE A 478 -14.83 -19.65 1.49
CA ILE A 478 -15.47 -18.64 2.34
C ILE A 478 -15.87 -19.29 3.67
N ASN A 479 -16.52 -20.46 3.61
CA ASN A 479 -16.76 -21.37 4.73
C ASN A 479 -17.38 -20.72 5.98
N ILE A 480 -18.43 -19.91 5.79
CA ILE A 480 -19.20 -19.27 6.87
C ILE A 480 -20.50 -20.02 7.08
N THR A 481 -20.79 -20.42 8.32
CA THR A 481 -21.96 -21.22 8.70
C THR A 481 -23.17 -20.36 9.05
N GLY A 482 -24.36 -20.95 9.00
CA GLY A 482 -25.59 -20.32 9.49
C GLY A 482 -26.21 -19.34 8.49
N ASN A 483 -27.02 -18.41 8.99
CA ASN A 483 -27.68 -17.43 8.13
C ASN A 483 -26.66 -16.42 7.61
N VAL A 484 -26.65 -16.19 6.30
CA VAL A 484 -25.67 -15.31 5.66
C VAL A 484 -26.33 -14.26 4.79
N THR A 485 -25.78 -13.05 4.86
CA THR A 485 -26.03 -11.97 3.91
C THR A 485 -24.76 -11.79 3.08
N VAL A 486 -24.88 -11.89 1.75
CA VAL A 486 -23.78 -11.68 0.82
C VAL A 486 -23.95 -10.32 0.16
N SER A 487 -22.87 -9.53 0.13
CA SER A 487 -22.85 -8.22 -0.52
C SER A 487 -21.64 -8.10 -1.44
N LEU A 488 -21.87 -7.72 -2.70
CA LEU A 488 -20.84 -7.30 -3.63
C LEU A 488 -20.86 -5.78 -3.68
N VAL A 489 -19.83 -5.14 -3.12
CA VAL A 489 -19.74 -3.69 -2.99
C VAL A 489 -18.83 -3.13 -4.07
N ASN A 490 -19.37 -2.28 -4.94
CA ASN A 490 -18.58 -1.48 -5.87
C ASN A 490 -18.40 -0.09 -5.29
N SER A 491 -17.18 0.21 -4.84
CA SER A 491 -16.82 1.53 -4.34
C SER A 491 -16.30 2.46 -5.44
N SER A 492 -16.34 2.03 -6.70
CA SER A 492 -16.02 2.91 -7.83
C SER A 492 -17.15 3.91 -8.08
N ALA A 493 -16.82 5.19 -8.10
CA ALA A 493 -17.78 6.25 -8.39
C ALA A 493 -18.27 6.26 -9.86
N SER A 494 -17.57 5.58 -10.76
CA SER A 494 -17.78 5.70 -12.22
C SER A 494 -17.98 4.36 -12.95
N ASN A 495 -17.38 3.27 -12.46
CA ASN A 495 -17.47 1.97 -13.14
C ASN A 495 -18.88 1.39 -13.00
N ARG A 496 -19.46 1.00 -14.13
CA ARG A 496 -20.79 0.42 -14.23
C ARG A 496 -20.62 -1.03 -14.63
N VAL A 497 -20.83 -1.90 -13.67
CA VAL A 497 -20.46 -3.30 -13.78
C VAL A 497 -21.73 -4.14 -13.73
N ALA A 498 -22.00 -4.82 -14.83
CA ALA A 498 -23.02 -5.85 -14.90
C ALA A 498 -22.58 -7.06 -14.08
N ILE A 499 -23.52 -7.63 -13.35
CA ILE A 499 -23.37 -8.83 -12.52
C ILE A 499 -24.40 -9.83 -13.03
N ASP A 500 -23.95 -11.05 -13.30
CA ASP A 500 -24.76 -12.15 -13.79
C ASP A 500 -24.27 -13.50 -13.22
N ASP A 501 -25.07 -14.55 -13.37
CA ASP A 501 -24.75 -15.94 -12.98
C ASP A 501 -24.18 -16.08 -11.55
N LEU A 502 -24.79 -15.41 -10.57
CA LEU A 502 -24.32 -15.44 -9.19
C LEU A 502 -24.83 -16.69 -8.49
N LYS A 503 -23.92 -17.50 -7.98
CA LYS A 503 -24.26 -18.66 -7.17
C LYS A 503 -23.30 -18.84 -6.00
N TRP A 504 -23.79 -19.41 -4.91
CA TRP A 504 -22.91 -19.87 -3.85
C TRP A 504 -23.29 -21.25 -3.34
N THR A 505 -22.26 -22.01 -2.99
CA THR A 505 -22.44 -23.34 -2.39
C THR A 505 -22.78 -23.21 -0.91
N CYS A 506 -23.61 -24.11 -0.41
CA CYS A 506 -23.91 -24.19 1.02
C CYS A 506 -22.66 -24.43 1.87
N TYR A 507 -22.65 -23.99 3.13
CA TYR A 507 -21.65 -24.41 4.11
C TYR A 507 -22.24 -24.47 5.51
N SER A 508 -22.78 -25.63 5.88
CA SER A 508 -23.52 -25.78 7.14
C SER A 508 -22.61 -25.86 8.36
N GLY A 509 -21.28 -25.95 8.18
CA GLY A 509 -20.40 -26.45 9.23
C GLY A 509 -20.81 -27.87 9.63
N ALA A 510 -20.03 -28.53 10.47
CA ALA A 510 -20.37 -29.87 10.90
C ALA A 510 -21.63 -29.88 11.80
N ALA A 511 -22.83 -29.96 11.21
CA ALA A 511 -24.01 -30.49 11.87
C ALA A 511 -24.07 -31.98 11.54
N GLY A 512 -23.63 -32.80 12.50
CA GLY A 512 -23.50 -34.23 12.30
C GLY A 512 -24.82 -34.92 11.96
N ARG A 513 -24.76 -35.84 10.99
CA ARG A 513 -25.02 -37.28 11.23
C ARG A 513 -24.59 -38.14 10.02
N GLN A 514 -23.77 -39.13 10.36
CA GLN A 514 -23.56 -40.43 9.70
C GLN A 514 -22.89 -40.48 8.32
N ALA A 515 -21.56 -40.32 8.32
CA ALA A 515 -20.68 -41.35 7.81
C ALA A 515 -19.43 -41.39 8.70
N GLN A 516 -19.20 -42.53 9.34
CA GLN A 516 -18.10 -42.75 10.27
C GLN A 516 -16.76 -42.67 9.50
N SER A 517 -16.02 -41.59 9.69
CA SER A 517 -14.57 -41.57 9.48
C SER A 517 -13.92 -40.62 10.49
N ILE A 518 -13.91 -41.08 11.73
CA ILE A 518 -12.95 -40.59 12.73
C ILE A 518 -11.59 -40.96 12.15
N ALA A 519 -10.74 -40.01 11.79
CA ALA A 519 -9.32 -40.31 11.65
C ALA A 519 -8.88 -40.91 13.00
N PRO A 520 -8.48 -42.18 13.05
CA PRO A 520 -8.37 -42.89 14.32
C PRO A 520 -7.34 -42.21 15.22
N SER A 521 -7.79 -41.77 16.40
CA SER A 521 -6.90 -41.26 17.44
C SER A 521 -6.25 -42.44 18.13
N TYR A 522 -4.97 -42.65 17.84
CA TYR A 522 -4.16 -43.67 18.47
C TYR A 522 -3.36 -43.07 19.63
N LYS A 523 -3.32 -43.74 20.78
CA LYS A 523 -2.47 -43.35 21.92
C LYS A 523 -1.59 -44.50 22.38
N ILE A 524 -0.33 -44.20 22.68
CA ILE A 524 0.61 -45.17 23.26
C ILE A 524 0.56 -45.09 24.78
N SER A 525 0.36 -46.21 25.45
CA SER A 525 0.31 -46.28 26.92
C SER A 525 0.88 -47.61 27.46
N PRO A 526 1.88 -47.60 28.35
CA PRO A 526 2.50 -46.43 28.96
C PRO A 526 3.41 -45.68 27.97
N ASN A 527 3.59 -44.38 28.20
CA ASN A 527 4.63 -43.57 27.57
C ASN A 527 5.35 -42.81 28.71
N PRO A 528 6.58 -43.22 29.12
CA PRO A 528 7.51 -44.06 28.38
C PRO A 528 7.12 -45.54 28.25
N VAL A 529 7.42 -46.13 27.10
CA VAL A 529 7.34 -47.57 26.82
C VAL A 529 8.44 -48.29 27.57
N THR A 530 8.05 -49.31 28.34
CA THR A 530 8.94 -50.22 29.05
C THR A 530 8.76 -51.63 28.49
N ASN A 531 9.77 -52.50 28.63
CA ASN A 531 9.74 -53.91 28.15
C ASN A 531 9.70 -54.13 26.62
N GLN A 532 10.10 -53.14 25.81
CA GLN A 532 10.16 -53.25 24.35
C GLN A 532 8.82 -53.64 23.69
N GLU A 533 7.70 -53.26 24.30
CA GLU A 533 6.37 -53.54 23.78
C GLU A 533 5.50 -52.28 23.79
N ILE A 534 5.11 -51.82 22.61
CA ILE A 534 4.30 -50.61 22.41
C ILE A 534 2.84 -51.01 22.38
N PHE A 535 2.07 -50.61 23.39
CA PHE A 535 0.61 -50.78 23.39
C PHE A 535 -0.06 -49.55 22.77
N VAL A 536 -0.88 -49.78 21.75
CA VAL A 536 -1.62 -48.73 21.03
C VAL A 536 -3.10 -48.87 21.34
N SER A 537 -3.66 -47.86 21.98
CA SER A 537 -5.11 -47.73 22.18
C SER A 537 -5.73 -46.98 21.00
N GLY A 538 -6.91 -47.43 20.55
CA GLY A 538 -7.64 -46.94 19.38
C GLY A 538 -8.21 -48.10 18.54
N ASP A 539 -8.84 -47.78 17.41
CA ASP A 539 -9.30 -48.79 16.44
C ASP A 539 -8.14 -49.27 15.56
N VAL A 540 -7.36 -50.20 16.10
CA VAL A 540 -6.08 -50.65 15.53
C VAL A 540 -6.21 -51.88 14.63
N GLN A 541 -7.35 -52.57 14.66
CA GLN A 541 -7.54 -53.88 14.03
C GLN A 541 -7.46 -53.83 12.50
N ASN A 542 -7.77 -52.66 11.91
CA ASN A 542 -7.74 -52.44 10.47
C ASN A 542 -6.38 -51.93 9.95
N ILE A 543 -5.39 -51.72 10.83
CA ILE A 543 -4.05 -51.27 10.42
C ILE A 543 -3.32 -52.41 9.72
N LYS A 544 -2.91 -52.15 8.48
CA LYS A 544 -2.17 -53.07 7.61
C LYS A 544 -0.67 -52.95 7.81
N LYS A 545 -0.16 -51.79 8.24
CA LYS A 545 1.28 -51.55 8.39
C LYS A 545 1.60 -50.64 9.57
N ALA A 546 2.61 -51.02 10.36
CA ALA A 546 3.27 -50.16 11.33
C ALA A 546 4.75 -49.97 10.98
N GLU A 547 5.25 -48.75 11.12
CA GLU A 547 6.66 -48.40 10.93
C GLU A 547 7.18 -47.60 12.11
N ILE A 548 8.35 -47.97 12.63
CA ILE A 548 9.04 -47.25 13.72
C ILE A 548 10.23 -46.51 13.12
N TYR A 549 10.37 -45.22 13.47
CA TYR A 549 11.43 -44.35 12.98
C TYR A 549 12.23 -43.72 14.12
N THR A 550 13.49 -43.37 13.83
CA THR A 550 14.21 -42.34 14.59
C THR A 550 13.61 -40.95 14.31
N LEU A 551 13.89 -39.95 15.16
CA LEU A 551 13.51 -38.56 14.89
C LEU A 551 14.06 -38.02 13.55
N GLN A 552 15.19 -38.56 13.09
CA GLN A 552 15.82 -38.23 11.81
C GLN A 552 15.18 -38.95 10.60
N GLY A 553 14.08 -39.68 10.79
CA GLY A 553 13.33 -40.33 9.70
C GLY A 553 13.88 -41.67 9.21
N LYS A 554 14.88 -42.26 9.88
CA LYS A 554 15.39 -43.60 9.54
C LYS A 554 14.42 -44.68 10.04
N VAL A 555 13.96 -45.55 9.14
CA VAL A 555 13.12 -46.71 9.48
C VAL A 555 13.95 -47.72 10.29
N LEU A 556 13.48 -48.06 11.48
CA LEU A 556 14.09 -49.06 12.37
C LEU A 556 13.39 -50.42 12.30
N GLN A 557 12.07 -50.40 12.11
CA GLN A 557 11.26 -51.62 12.05
C GLN A 557 9.99 -51.38 11.23
N THR A 558 9.63 -52.37 10.41
CA THR A 558 8.38 -52.41 9.65
C THR A 558 7.65 -53.70 10.00
N ILE A 559 6.35 -53.60 10.31
CA ILE A 559 5.50 -54.75 10.66
C ILE A 559 4.24 -54.69 9.80
N ASN A 560 3.96 -55.78 9.09
CA ASN A 560 2.70 -55.96 8.36
C ASN A 560 1.68 -56.61 9.28
N SER A 561 0.43 -56.13 9.23
CA SER A 561 -0.67 -56.53 10.11
C SER A 561 -0.31 -56.50 11.60
N PRO A 562 0.19 -55.36 12.13
CA PRO A 562 0.80 -55.26 13.46
C PRO A 562 -0.11 -55.68 14.63
N PHE A 563 -1.43 -55.62 14.45
CA PHE A 563 -2.40 -55.84 15.52
C PHE A 563 -3.25 -57.11 15.34
N LYS A 564 -2.80 -58.06 14.50
CA LYS A 564 -3.52 -59.32 14.23
C LYS A 564 -3.82 -60.14 15.49
N ASN A 565 -2.98 -60.04 16.52
CA ASN A 565 -3.06 -60.82 17.76
C ASN A 565 -3.23 -59.94 19.02
N GLY A 566 -3.78 -58.73 18.88
CA GLY A 566 -3.97 -57.79 19.99
C GLY A 566 -3.51 -56.37 19.66
N ASN A 567 -3.38 -55.52 20.68
CA ASN A 567 -3.14 -54.09 20.50
C ASN A 567 -1.68 -53.67 20.77
N SER A 568 -0.73 -54.61 20.72
CA SER A 568 0.67 -54.34 21.03
C SER A 568 1.62 -54.65 19.86
N ILE A 569 2.75 -53.93 19.83
CA ILE A 569 3.85 -54.12 18.88
C ILE A 569 5.13 -54.40 19.67
N LYS A 570 5.76 -55.55 19.45
CA LYS A 570 7.09 -55.85 20.00
C LYS A 570 8.19 -55.17 19.17
N THR A 571 9.08 -54.45 19.83
CA THR A 571 10.18 -53.72 19.20
C THR A 571 11.45 -54.57 19.14
N ARG A 572 12.34 -54.31 18.17
CA ARG A 572 13.64 -54.99 18.04
C ARG A 572 14.74 -54.34 18.90
N ASN A 573 14.54 -54.33 20.22
CA ASN A 573 15.51 -53.80 21.19
C ASN A 573 15.90 -52.32 20.95
N LEU A 574 14.92 -51.42 20.97
CA LEU A 574 15.18 -49.97 20.89
C LEU A 574 15.96 -49.49 22.11
N GLY A 575 17.01 -48.69 21.92
CA GLY A 575 17.70 -48.02 23.03
C GLY A 575 16.84 -46.92 23.67
N GLN A 576 17.23 -46.44 24.85
CA GLN A 576 16.56 -45.31 25.50
C GLN A 576 16.53 -44.09 24.56
N GLY A 577 15.36 -43.50 24.34
CA GLY A 577 15.23 -42.39 23.41
C GLY A 577 13.82 -42.16 22.86
N VAL A 578 13.67 -41.11 22.05
CA VAL A 578 12.39 -40.73 21.44
C VAL A 578 12.29 -41.29 20.02
N TYR A 579 11.15 -41.90 19.71
CA TYR A 579 10.87 -42.53 18.42
C TYR A 579 9.49 -42.13 17.90
N ILE A 580 9.26 -42.38 16.60
CA ILE A 580 7.98 -42.14 15.93
C ILE A 580 7.39 -43.48 15.47
N LEU A 581 6.14 -43.75 15.81
CA LEU A 581 5.33 -44.84 15.27
C LEU A 581 4.38 -44.30 14.20
N LYS A 582 4.42 -44.85 12.99
CA LYS A 582 3.50 -44.54 11.89
C LYS A 582 2.57 -45.73 11.62
N LEU A 583 1.27 -45.47 11.53
CA LEU A 583 0.20 -46.44 11.27
C LEU A 583 -0.67 -45.89 10.14
N ASP A 584 -0.78 -46.52 8.97
CA ASP A 584 -1.67 -46.22 7.80
C ASP A 584 -2.31 -44.79 7.68
N GLY A 585 -1.56 -43.71 7.96
CA GLY A 585 -2.05 -42.32 7.91
C GLY A 585 -1.90 -41.49 9.20
N SER A 586 -1.58 -42.11 10.33
CA SER A 586 -1.36 -41.48 11.63
C SER A 586 0.08 -41.66 12.13
N THR A 587 0.64 -40.64 12.78
CA THR A 587 1.97 -40.68 13.41
C THR A 587 1.89 -40.32 14.89
N ILE A 588 2.55 -41.11 15.74
CA ILE A 588 2.56 -40.96 17.20
C ILE A 588 4.00 -40.97 17.68
N GLN A 589 4.38 -40.01 18.52
CA GLN A 589 5.69 -40.01 19.18
C GLN A 589 5.63 -40.79 20.50
N PHE A 590 6.66 -41.58 20.79
CA PHE A 590 6.80 -42.27 22.07
C PHE A 590 8.25 -42.25 22.57
N LEU A 591 8.41 -42.38 23.87
CA LEU A 591 9.68 -42.47 24.57
C LEU A 591 9.91 -43.93 24.99
N VAL A 592 11.11 -44.46 24.77
CA VAL A 592 11.56 -45.73 25.36
C VAL A 592 12.43 -45.39 26.56
N LYS A 593 12.12 -45.98 27.72
CA LYS A 593 12.89 -45.79 28.96
C LYS A 593 13.76 -46.99 29.26
#